data_AF-A0A023GDX3-F1
#
_entry.id   AF-A0A023GDX3-F1
#
_cell.length_a   1.000
_cell.length_b   1.000
_cell.length_c   1.000
_cell.angle_alpha   90.00
_cell.angle_beta   90.00
_cell.angle_gamma   90.00
#
_symmetry.space_group_name_H-M   'P 1'
#
loop_
_entity.id
_entity.type
_entity.pdbx_description
1 polymer ?
#
loop_
_entity_poly.entity_id
_entity_poly.type
_entity_poly.pdbx_seq_one_letter_code
_entity_poly.pdbx_strand_id
1 'polypeptide(L)'
;MAKLLPRLCVPLIRCAFTRHAVAASGGKRSLSYLRLQCKVNNRTPAVFRQLSGVADVPNPVVCGSEKDADAAERSPGVHTTEMTVDDFKELITSEEVRGQIHLILLEYVSCRDTVGRVPSKLSVKDMAELLTLTSPMRRSKYFGFLFKIEMTVLATKRRKEERRLERLAAKEEMRRKAIEDGSIHHIQYGISNTIFLFIRDQSMHNYYNYRQAWAAMFGQTLVFDLDYEHEMSKRELINAADQLQEAYAANRANLDPFNLVFCNVKKGSQYE
;
A
#
# COMPACT_ATOMS: atom_id res chain seq x y z
N MET A 1 -17.52 38.41 48.78
CA MET A 1 -16.48 39.33 48.26
C MET A 1 -15.82 38.66 47.05
N ALA A 2 -16.42 38.86 45.87
CA ALA A 2 -15.98 38.28 44.62
C ALA A 2 -14.70 38.98 44.12
N LYS A 3 -13.63 38.22 43.89
CA LYS A 3 -12.43 38.72 43.22
C LYS A 3 -12.50 38.32 41.74
N LEU A 4 -12.77 39.32 40.91
CA LEU A 4 -12.68 39.31 39.46
C LEU A 4 -11.23 39.00 39.04
N LEU A 5 -11.04 37.91 38.28
CA LEU A 5 -9.81 37.67 37.53
C LEU A 5 -9.90 38.38 36.16
N PRO A 6 -8.86 39.07 35.71
CA PRO A 6 -8.88 39.80 34.44
C PRO A 6 -8.83 38.83 33.25
N ARG A 7 -9.74 39.08 32.30
CA ARG A 7 -9.85 38.40 31.01
C ARG A 7 -8.57 38.62 30.20
N LEU A 8 -7.80 37.55 29.97
CA LEU A 8 -6.75 37.54 28.96
C LEU A 8 -7.40 37.44 27.58
N CYS A 9 -7.19 38.48 26.79
CA CYS A 9 -7.64 38.63 25.42
C CYS A 9 -6.79 37.73 24.52
N VAL A 10 -7.34 36.61 24.07
CA VAL A 10 -6.72 35.75 23.05
C VAL A 10 -7.00 36.37 21.67
N PRO A 11 -5.98 36.66 20.83
CA PRO A 11 -6.22 37.15 19.49
C PRO A 11 -6.80 36.04 18.62
N LEU A 12 -8.01 36.26 18.12
CA LEU A 12 -8.64 35.49 17.05
C LEU A 12 -7.76 35.56 15.79
N ILE A 13 -7.07 34.46 15.48
CA ILE A 13 -6.48 34.26 14.17
C ILE A 13 -7.63 34.08 13.18
N ARG A 14 -7.97 35.17 12.49
CA ARG A 14 -8.84 35.17 11.30
C ARG A 14 -8.18 34.33 10.21
N CYS A 15 -8.57 33.06 10.07
CA CYS A 15 -8.40 32.37 8.80
C CYS A 15 -9.38 32.97 7.79
N ALA A 16 -8.85 33.76 6.86
CA ALA A 16 -9.57 34.28 5.72
C ALA A 16 -10.01 33.12 4.82
N PHE A 17 -11.31 32.80 4.85
CA PHE A 17 -11.95 31.92 3.89
C PHE A 17 -12.25 32.75 2.63
N THR A 18 -11.40 32.66 1.61
CA THR A 18 -11.69 33.25 0.30
C THR A 18 -12.82 32.46 -0.35
N ARG A 19 -14.05 32.94 -0.21
CA ARG A 19 -15.20 32.50 -1.01
C ARG A 19 -14.94 32.89 -2.47
N HIS A 20 -14.61 31.91 -3.31
CA HIS A 20 -14.80 32.07 -4.76
C HIS A 20 -16.25 31.74 -5.08
N ALA A 21 -16.97 32.75 -5.59
CA ALA A 21 -18.30 32.60 -6.14
C ALA A 21 -18.23 31.71 -7.40
N VAL A 22 -19.06 30.67 -7.45
CA VAL A 22 -19.26 29.87 -8.66
C VAL A 22 -20.44 30.47 -9.41
N ALA A 23 -20.14 31.11 -10.55
CA ALA A 23 -21.13 31.47 -11.55
C ALA A 23 -21.62 30.19 -12.25
N ALA A 24 -22.93 30.07 -12.41
CA ALA A 24 -23.58 28.96 -13.09
C ALA A 24 -23.47 29.13 -14.62
N SER A 25 -22.90 28.15 -15.30
CA SER A 25 -23.23 27.86 -16.70
C SER A 25 -23.03 26.36 -16.99
N GLY A 26 -24.00 25.78 -17.70
CA GLY A 26 -24.14 24.35 -17.90
C GLY A 26 -23.08 23.73 -18.82
N GLY A 27 -22.77 22.46 -18.57
CA GLY A 27 -21.92 21.66 -19.45
C GLY A 27 -21.45 20.35 -18.80
N LYS A 28 -22.09 19.24 -19.18
CA LYS A 28 -21.67 17.82 -19.12
C LYS A 28 -20.59 17.48 -18.07
N ARG A 29 -21.01 16.87 -16.95
CA ARG A 29 -20.10 16.28 -15.95
C ARG A 29 -19.53 14.95 -16.47
N SER A 30 -18.23 14.94 -16.79
CA SER A 30 -17.43 13.72 -16.68
C SER A 30 -16.98 13.59 -15.22
N LEU A 31 -17.28 12.45 -14.59
CA LEU A 31 -16.81 12.15 -13.24
C LEU A 31 -15.37 11.63 -13.33
N SER A 32 -14.42 12.56 -13.34
CA SER A 32 -13.02 12.26 -13.07
C SER A 32 -12.83 12.11 -11.56
N TYR A 33 -12.32 10.94 -11.16
CA TYR A 33 -11.90 10.63 -9.80
C TYR A 33 -10.91 11.68 -9.28
N LEU A 34 -11.37 12.56 -8.37
CA LEU A 34 -10.48 13.39 -7.56
C LEU A 34 -10.00 12.55 -6.37
N ARG A 35 -8.91 11.80 -6.62
CA ARG A 35 -8.05 11.28 -5.56
C ARG A 35 -7.46 12.49 -4.84
N LEU A 36 -7.86 12.73 -3.59
CA LEU A 36 -7.20 13.69 -2.71
C LEU A 36 -5.73 13.27 -2.54
N GLN A 37 -4.86 13.86 -3.37
CA GLN A 37 -3.43 13.83 -3.11
C GLN A 37 -3.18 14.76 -1.92
N CYS A 38 -2.97 14.17 -0.74
CA CYS A 38 -2.37 14.88 0.38
C CYS A 38 -0.96 15.28 -0.04
N LYS A 39 -0.80 16.48 -0.58
CA LYS A 39 0.49 17.11 -0.86
C LYS A 39 1.12 17.43 0.49
N VAL A 40 1.98 16.54 0.98
CA VAL A 40 2.88 16.84 2.09
C VAL A 40 3.82 17.94 1.59
N ASN A 41 3.56 19.18 2.00
CA ASN A 41 4.44 20.31 1.71
C ASN A 41 5.73 20.15 2.53
N ASN A 42 6.71 19.42 2.00
CA ASN A 42 8.08 19.48 2.48
C ASN A 42 8.73 20.77 1.98
N ARG A 43 8.40 21.90 2.60
CA ARG A 43 9.23 23.11 2.52
C ARG A 43 10.32 22.99 3.58
N THR A 44 11.47 22.47 3.19
CA THR A 44 12.70 22.64 3.96
C THR A 44 13.06 24.14 3.98
N PRO A 45 13.41 24.72 5.14
CA PRO A 45 13.87 26.10 5.21
C PRO A 45 15.24 26.25 4.52
N ALA A 46 15.37 27.32 3.74
CA ALA A 46 16.52 27.63 2.87
C ALA A 46 17.74 28.16 3.66
N VAL A 47 18.22 27.42 4.66
CA VAL A 47 19.42 27.77 5.42
C VAL A 47 20.31 26.53 5.55
N PHE A 48 20.83 26.04 4.42
CA PHE A 48 22.07 25.25 4.33
C PHE A 48 22.40 25.03 2.85
N ARG A 49 22.78 26.10 2.15
CA ARG A 49 23.21 26.00 0.76
C ARG A 49 24.46 26.85 0.55
N GLN A 50 25.53 26.43 1.21
CA GLN A 50 26.89 26.88 0.90
C GLN A 50 27.84 25.86 1.52
N LEU A 51 28.50 25.07 0.67
CA LEU A 51 29.91 24.71 0.69
C LEU A 51 30.14 23.45 -0.17
N SER A 52 31.21 23.50 -0.97
CA SER A 52 31.72 22.52 -1.97
C SER A 52 30.88 22.43 -3.26
N GLY A 53 31.40 22.67 -4.46
CA GLY A 53 32.79 22.61 -4.93
C GLY A 53 32.79 21.60 -6.08
N VAL A 54 32.95 22.10 -7.31
CA VAL A 54 32.89 21.34 -8.56
C VAL A 54 33.97 20.25 -8.56
N ALA A 55 33.56 19.00 -8.75
CA ALA A 55 34.45 17.92 -9.13
C ALA A 55 33.78 17.17 -10.29
N ASP A 56 34.35 17.33 -11.48
CA ASP A 56 34.03 16.56 -12.67
C ASP A 56 34.31 15.08 -12.41
N VAL A 57 33.25 14.25 -12.45
CA VAL A 57 33.39 12.79 -12.43
C VAL A 57 33.52 12.34 -13.89
N PRO A 58 34.63 11.72 -14.31
CA PRO A 58 34.74 11.20 -15.66
C PRO A 58 33.81 9.99 -15.84
N ASN A 59 33.16 9.92 -17.00
CA ASN A 59 32.36 8.78 -17.44
C ASN A 59 33.17 7.48 -17.33
N PRO A 60 32.57 6.36 -16.89
CA PRO A 60 33.28 5.11 -16.78
C PRO A 60 33.71 4.62 -18.16
N VAL A 61 35.01 4.36 -18.28
CA VAL A 61 35.69 3.80 -19.44
C VAL A 61 35.17 2.38 -19.68
N VAL A 62 34.65 2.14 -20.89
CA VAL A 62 34.41 0.80 -21.41
C VAL A 62 35.78 0.20 -21.78
N CYS A 63 36.32 -0.66 -20.91
CA CYS A 63 37.43 -1.54 -21.25
C CYS A 63 36.87 -2.89 -21.65
N GLY A 64 37.04 -3.24 -22.93
CA GLY A 64 36.73 -4.56 -23.46
C GLY A 64 37.70 -5.61 -22.95
N SER A 65 37.16 -6.75 -22.53
CA SER A 65 37.85 -8.03 -22.55
C SER A 65 37.02 -8.98 -23.40
N GLU A 66 37.52 -9.31 -24.57
CA GLU A 66 37.02 -10.43 -25.36
C GLU A 66 37.32 -11.74 -24.62
N LYS A 67 36.32 -12.64 -24.60
CA LYS A 67 36.29 -14.08 -24.27
C LYS A 67 35.24 -14.40 -23.21
N ASP A 68 34.04 -14.68 -23.70
CA ASP A 68 33.33 -15.97 -23.58
C ASP A 68 31.86 -15.68 -23.88
N ALA A 69 31.54 -15.78 -25.17
CA ALA A 69 30.19 -15.81 -25.65
C ALA A 69 29.58 -17.16 -25.28
N ASP A 70 28.80 -17.21 -24.20
CA ASP A 70 27.69 -18.16 -23.99
C ASP A 70 27.10 -17.98 -22.57
N ALA A 71 26.39 -16.87 -22.34
CA ALA A 71 25.47 -16.74 -21.22
C ALA A 71 24.45 -15.63 -21.52
N ALA A 72 23.55 -15.89 -22.47
CA ALA A 72 22.31 -15.15 -22.55
C ALA A 72 21.49 -15.50 -21.29
N GLU A 73 21.60 -14.68 -20.24
CA GLU A 73 20.84 -14.85 -19.01
C GLU A 73 19.34 -14.66 -19.28
N ARG A 74 18.72 -15.83 -19.43
CA ARG A 74 17.32 -16.15 -19.26
C ARG A 74 16.74 -15.34 -18.10
N SER A 75 15.67 -14.59 -18.37
CA SER A 75 14.79 -13.98 -17.37
C SER A 75 14.60 -14.93 -16.18
N PRO A 76 14.60 -14.46 -14.91
CA PRO A 76 14.47 -15.35 -13.76
C PRO A 76 13.25 -16.23 -13.98
N GLY A 77 13.49 -17.52 -14.17
CA GLY A 77 12.49 -18.47 -14.61
C GLY A 77 11.35 -18.49 -13.61
N VAL A 78 10.22 -17.90 -13.97
CA VAL A 78 8.96 -18.08 -13.25
C VAL A 78 8.65 -19.56 -13.37
N HIS A 79 8.90 -20.30 -12.30
CA HIS A 79 8.66 -21.74 -12.24
C HIS A 79 7.15 -21.95 -12.31
N THR A 80 6.63 -22.13 -13.51
CA THR A 80 5.22 -22.38 -13.76
C THR A 80 4.99 -23.88 -13.58
N THR A 81 4.23 -24.24 -12.56
CA THR A 81 3.70 -25.60 -12.41
C THR A 81 2.58 -25.79 -13.42
N GLU A 82 2.68 -26.85 -14.23
CA GLU A 82 1.58 -27.28 -15.09
C GLU A 82 0.39 -27.68 -14.20
N MET A 83 -0.74 -27.01 -14.39
CA MET A 83 -1.96 -27.28 -13.63
C MET A 83 -2.82 -28.25 -14.44
N THR A 84 -3.37 -29.24 -13.76
CA THR A 84 -4.25 -30.24 -14.34
C THR A 84 -5.69 -30.00 -13.87
N VAL A 85 -6.66 -30.55 -14.60
CA VAL A 85 -8.08 -30.49 -14.21
C VAL A 85 -8.30 -31.12 -12.83
N ASP A 86 -7.44 -32.05 -12.44
CA ASP A 86 -7.47 -32.75 -11.16
C ASP A 86 -7.13 -31.86 -9.96
N ASP A 87 -6.49 -30.71 -10.17
CA ASP A 87 -6.20 -29.75 -9.10
C ASP A 87 -7.47 -29.00 -8.64
N PHE A 88 -8.55 -29.06 -9.42
CA PHE A 88 -9.81 -28.35 -9.15
C PHE A 88 -10.99 -29.28 -8.88
N LYS A 89 -10.73 -30.50 -8.38
CA LYS A 89 -11.76 -31.52 -8.07
C LYS A 89 -12.91 -31.01 -7.23
N GLU A 90 -12.64 -30.09 -6.30
CA GLU A 90 -13.63 -29.50 -5.39
C GLU A 90 -14.75 -28.74 -6.11
N LEU A 91 -14.52 -28.25 -7.33
CA LEU A 91 -15.49 -27.49 -8.11
C LEU A 91 -16.26 -28.35 -9.12
N ILE A 92 -15.88 -29.62 -9.28
CA ILE A 92 -16.48 -30.50 -10.29
C ILE A 92 -17.82 -31.02 -9.75
N THR A 93 -18.88 -30.25 -9.98
CA THR A 93 -20.26 -30.65 -9.67
C THR A 93 -20.91 -31.39 -10.84
N SER A 94 -20.52 -31.07 -12.08
CA SER A 94 -21.02 -31.70 -13.31
C SER A 94 -19.90 -31.88 -14.35
N GLU A 95 -20.14 -32.74 -15.33
CA GLU A 95 -19.23 -32.97 -16.47
C GLU A 95 -19.04 -31.70 -17.32
N GLU A 96 -20.06 -30.84 -17.39
CA GLU A 96 -20.00 -29.54 -18.07
C GLU A 96 -18.99 -28.61 -17.40
N VAL A 97 -18.98 -28.54 -16.07
CA VAL A 97 -18.02 -27.72 -15.31
C VAL A 97 -16.61 -28.25 -15.52
N ARG A 98 -16.42 -29.58 -15.56
CA ARG A 98 -15.13 -30.19 -15.90
C ARG A 98 -14.63 -29.76 -17.27
N GLY A 99 -15.50 -29.76 -18.28
CA GLY A 99 -15.19 -29.28 -19.63
C GLY A 99 -14.82 -27.79 -19.66
N GLN A 100 -15.55 -26.96 -18.91
CA GLN A 100 -15.25 -25.53 -18.78
C GLN A 100 -13.91 -25.27 -18.11
N ILE A 101 -13.58 -25.99 -17.02
CA ILE A 101 -12.27 -25.90 -16.36
C ILE A 101 -11.16 -26.27 -17.34
N HIS A 102 -11.32 -27.35 -18.11
CA HIS A 102 -10.34 -27.74 -19.12
C HIS A 102 -10.15 -26.64 -20.19
N LEU A 103 -11.23 -26.05 -20.67
CA LEU A 103 -11.18 -24.93 -21.62
C LEU A 103 -10.45 -23.71 -21.04
N ILE A 104 -10.71 -23.38 -19.77
CA ILE A 104 -10.03 -22.27 -19.07
C ILE A 104 -8.53 -22.54 -18.92
N LEU A 105 -8.13 -23.78 -18.64
CA LEU A 105 -6.71 -24.17 -18.58
C LEU A 105 -6.03 -24.06 -19.95
N LEU A 106 -6.73 -24.43 -21.03
CA LEU A 106 -6.23 -24.21 -22.39
C LEU A 106 -6.07 -22.72 -22.71
N GLU A 107 -7.04 -21.88 -22.33
CA GLU A 107 -6.94 -20.42 -22.48
C GLU A 107 -5.79 -19.84 -21.67
N TYR A 108 -5.53 -20.37 -20.47
CA TYR A 108 -4.40 -20.00 -19.63
C TYR A 108 -3.07 -20.29 -20.33
N VAL A 109 -2.90 -21.49 -20.89
CA VAL A 109 -1.69 -21.86 -21.66
C VAL A 109 -1.56 -20.96 -22.90
N SER A 110 -2.65 -20.74 -23.64
CA SER A 110 -2.66 -19.84 -24.79
C SER A 110 -2.25 -18.40 -24.41
N CYS A 111 -2.77 -17.86 -23.31
CA CYS A 111 -2.41 -16.53 -22.82
C CYS A 111 -0.95 -16.45 -22.37
N ARG A 112 -0.41 -17.54 -21.81
CA ARG A 112 1.00 -17.62 -21.39
C ARG A 112 1.91 -17.53 -22.60
N ASP A 113 1.62 -18.31 -23.64
CA ASP A 113 2.50 -18.42 -24.81
C ASP A 113 2.40 -17.18 -25.71
N THR A 114 1.25 -16.50 -25.74
CA THR A 114 1.05 -15.29 -26.55
C THR A 114 1.43 -13.99 -25.85
N VAL A 115 0.92 -13.75 -24.64
CA VAL A 115 1.02 -12.45 -23.92
C VAL A 115 2.04 -12.50 -22.79
N GLY A 116 2.30 -13.68 -22.20
CA GLY A 116 3.25 -13.85 -21.09
C GLY A 116 2.84 -13.19 -19.77
N ARG A 117 1.60 -12.69 -19.64
CA ARG A 117 1.09 -12.01 -18.44
C ARG A 117 0.07 -12.88 -17.71
N VAL A 118 0.56 -13.96 -17.12
CA VAL A 118 -0.25 -15.01 -16.52
C VAL A 118 0.34 -15.35 -15.15
N PRO A 119 -0.49 -15.53 -14.09
CA PRO A 119 0.00 -15.85 -12.74
C PRO A 119 0.69 -17.20 -12.71
N SER A 120 1.54 -17.48 -11.71
CA SER A 120 2.27 -18.75 -11.61
C SER A 120 1.38 -19.95 -11.26
N LYS A 121 0.33 -19.71 -10.47
CA LYS A 121 -0.65 -20.71 -10.00
C LYS A 121 -2.03 -20.05 -9.89
N LEU A 122 -3.08 -20.79 -10.20
CA LEU A 122 -4.47 -20.40 -9.96
C LEU A 122 -4.99 -21.08 -8.69
N SER A 123 -5.67 -20.33 -7.81
CA SER A 123 -6.34 -20.93 -6.65
C SER A 123 -7.73 -21.48 -7.03
N VAL A 124 -8.30 -22.33 -6.17
CA VAL A 124 -9.68 -22.84 -6.34
C VAL A 124 -10.68 -21.69 -6.38
N LYS A 125 -10.49 -20.64 -5.57
CA LYS A 125 -11.35 -19.45 -5.57
C LYS A 125 -11.28 -18.70 -6.90
N ASP A 126 -10.07 -18.52 -7.43
CA ASP A 126 -9.85 -17.88 -8.74
C ASP A 126 -10.52 -18.66 -9.87
N MET A 127 -10.47 -20.00 -9.80
CA MET A 127 -11.12 -20.86 -10.77
C MET A 127 -12.65 -20.73 -10.69
N ALA A 128 -13.22 -20.66 -9.48
CA ALA A 128 -14.64 -20.40 -9.30
C ALA A 128 -15.05 -19.05 -9.91
N GLU A 129 -14.25 -17.99 -9.73
CA GLU A 129 -14.49 -16.70 -10.37
C GLU A 129 -14.40 -16.78 -11.90
N LEU A 130 -13.41 -17.49 -12.45
CA LEU A 130 -13.25 -17.70 -13.89
C LEU A 130 -14.43 -18.46 -14.51
N LEU A 131 -15.03 -19.40 -13.77
CA LEU A 131 -16.24 -20.11 -14.21
C LEU A 131 -17.46 -19.17 -14.30
N THR A 132 -17.54 -18.15 -13.44
CA THR A 132 -18.60 -17.12 -13.58
C THR A 132 -18.44 -16.26 -14.83
N LEU A 133 -17.21 -16.15 -15.36
CA LEU A 133 -16.89 -15.32 -16.51
C LEU A 133 -17.06 -16.12 -17.80
N THR A 134 -18.13 -15.85 -18.54
CA THR A 134 -18.42 -16.52 -19.81
C THR A 134 -17.55 -16.08 -20.98
N SER A 135 -17.02 -14.85 -20.97
CA SER A 135 -16.27 -14.28 -22.09
C SER A 135 -14.76 -14.55 -21.97
N PRO A 136 -14.10 -15.12 -23.00
CA PRO A 136 -12.65 -15.38 -23.00
C PRO A 136 -11.81 -14.12 -22.76
N MET A 137 -12.24 -12.98 -23.33
CA MET A 137 -11.58 -11.69 -23.14
C MET A 137 -11.60 -11.24 -21.67
N ARG A 138 -12.69 -11.52 -20.94
CA ARG A 138 -12.77 -11.20 -19.50
C ARG A 138 -11.86 -12.10 -18.69
N ARG A 139 -11.78 -13.40 -19.02
CA ARG A 139 -10.86 -14.35 -18.39
C ARG A 139 -9.39 -13.97 -18.61
N SER A 140 -9.02 -13.58 -19.83
CA SER A 140 -7.67 -13.06 -20.14
C SER A 140 -7.33 -11.80 -19.33
N LYS A 141 -8.27 -10.86 -19.20
CA LYS A 141 -8.10 -9.69 -18.32
C LYS A 141 -7.93 -10.08 -16.84
N TYR A 142 -8.65 -11.12 -16.38
CA TYR A 142 -8.53 -11.63 -15.02
C TYR A 142 -7.15 -12.25 -14.77
N PHE A 143 -6.61 -13.05 -15.70
CA PHE A 143 -5.24 -13.54 -15.62
C PHE A 143 -4.23 -12.39 -15.52
N GLY A 144 -4.39 -11.37 -16.35
CA GLY A 144 -3.54 -10.17 -16.29
C GLY A 144 -3.67 -9.39 -14.97
N PHE A 145 -4.83 -9.44 -14.32
CA PHE A 145 -5.05 -8.88 -12.99
C PHE A 145 -4.29 -9.67 -11.92
N LEU A 146 -4.45 -10.99 -11.89
CA LEU A 146 -3.74 -11.88 -10.95
C LEU A 146 -2.22 -11.77 -11.09
N PHE A 147 -1.72 -11.75 -12.32
CA PHE A 147 -0.30 -11.58 -12.60
C PHE A 147 0.24 -10.27 -12.04
N LYS A 148 -0.50 -9.15 -12.20
CA LYS A 148 -0.09 -7.86 -11.62
C LYS A 148 0.01 -7.93 -10.10
N ILE A 149 -0.95 -8.58 -9.45
CA ILE A 149 -0.92 -8.75 -7.99
C ILE A 149 0.33 -9.53 -7.59
N GLU A 150 0.57 -10.69 -8.21
CA GLU A 150 1.74 -11.51 -7.92
C GLU A 150 3.06 -10.74 -8.12
N MET A 151 3.19 -10.03 -9.22
CA MET A 151 4.39 -9.22 -9.50
C MET A 151 4.56 -8.09 -8.49
N THR A 152 3.48 -7.44 -8.04
CA THR A 152 3.58 -6.43 -6.97
C THR A 152 4.06 -7.04 -5.65
N VAL A 153 3.57 -8.24 -5.30
CA VAL A 153 4.01 -8.96 -4.11
C VAL A 153 5.50 -9.33 -4.22
N LEU A 154 5.94 -9.87 -5.36
CA LEU A 154 7.35 -10.17 -5.58
C LEU A 154 8.24 -8.93 -5.55
N ALA A 155 7.82 -7.84 -6.21
CA ALA A 155 8.55 -6.58 -6.19
C ALA A 155 8.66 -5.97 -4.79
N THR A 156 7.59 -6.05 -3.97
CA THR A 156 7.64 -5.58 -2.58
C THR A 156 8.57 -6.44 -1.71
N LYS A 157 8.59 -7.76 -1.90
CA LYS A 157 9.56 -8.66 -1.24
C LYS A 157 10.99 -8.31 -1.63
N ARG A 158 11.28 -8.19 -2.92
CA ARG A 158 12.61 -7.83 -3.44
C ARG A 158 13.09 -6.50 -2.88
N ARG A 159 12.25 -5.45 -2.95
CA ARG A 159 12.57 -4.13 -2.38
C ARG A 159 12.82 -4.17 -0.87
N LYS A 160 12.11 -5.05 -0.13
CA LYS A 160 12.31 -5.22 1.31
C LYS A 160 13.65 -5.90 1.60
N GLU A 161 14.04 -6.88 0.80
CA GLU A 161 15.34 -7.56 0.91
C GLU A 161 16.50 -6.64 0.53
N GLU A 162 16.39 -5.92 -0.59
CA GLU A 162 17.34 -4.88 -1.02
C GLU A 162 17.57 -3.86 0.11
N ARG A 163 16.49 -3.27 0.65
CA ARG A 163 16.57 -2.32 1.78
C ARG A 163 17.15 -2.94 3.06
N ARG A 164 16.95 -4.24 3.28
CA ARG A 164 17.54 -4.94 4.44
C ARG A 164 19.05 -5.08 4.25
N LEU A 165 19.50 -5.48 3.06
CA LEU A 165 20.92 -5.61 2.73
C LEU A 165 21.63 -4.25 2.77
N GLU A 166 21.04 -3.21 2.17
CA GLU A 166 21.56 -1.84 2.25
C GLU A 166 21.74 -1.36 3.69
N ARG A 167 20.78 -1.63 4.57
CA ARG A 167 20.88 -1.29 6.00
C ARG A 167 21.97 -2.06 6.73
N LEU A 168 22.23 -3.32 6.35
CA LEU A 168 23.32 -4.11 6.93
C LEU A 168 24.68 -3.59 6.44
N ALA A 169 24.82 -3.37 5.13
CA ALA A 169 26.03 -2.80 4.53
C ALA A 169 26.37 -1.43 5.13
N ALA A 170 25.39 -0.54 5.28
CA ALA A 170 25.58 0.77 5.91
C ALA A 170 26.02 0.65 7.38
N LYS A 171 25.49 -0.31 8.14
CA LYS A 171 25.92 -0.56 9.52
C LYS A 171 27.36 -1.09 9.58
N GLU A 172 27.73 -1.99 8.67
CA GLU A 172 29.09 -2.52 8.58
C GLU A 172 30.08 -1.44 8.18
N GLU A 173 29.74 -0.58 7.21
CA GLU A 173 30.56 0.57 6.81
C GLU A 173 30.77 1.55 7.98
N MET A 174 29.70 1.91 8.69
CA MET A 174 29.80 2.76 9.88
C MET A 174 30.68 2.13 10.96
N ARG A 175 30.59 0.81 11.16
CA ARG A 175 31.48 0.08 12.07
C ARG A 175 32.93 0.10 11.60
N ARG A 176 33.20 -0.06 10.30
CA ARG A 176 34.56 0.01 9.75
C ARG A 176 35.18 1.39 9.94
N LYS A 177 34.43 2.46 9.62
CA LYS A 177 34.85 3.85 9.85
C LYS A 177 35.13 4.12 11.33
N ALA A 178 34.27 3.63 12.22
CA ALA A 178 34.48 3.73 13.67
C ALA A 178 35.80 3.09 14.14
N ILE A 179 36.20 1.97 13.52
CA ILE A 179 37.45 1.26 13.82
C ILE A 179 38.65 2.05 13.29
N GLU A 180 38.58 2.56 12.06
CA GLU A 180 39.63 3.35 11.42
C GLU A 180 39.92 4.65 12.18
N ASP A 181 38.88 5.37 12.59
CA ASP A 181 39.00 6.63 13.33
C ASP A 181 39.41 6.44 14.81
N GLY A 182 39.56 5.19 15.28
CA GLY A 182 39.83 4.87 16.70
C GLY A 182 38.71 5.27 17.67
N SER A 183 37.55 5.71 17.14
CA SER A 183 36.41 6.22 17.92
C SER A 183 35.51 5.14 18.50
N ILE A 184 35.87 3.86 18.38
CA ILE A 184 35.08 2.70 18.86
C ILE A 184 34.65 2.86 20.33
N HIS A 185 35.52 3.43 21.17
CA HIS A 185 35.29 3.61 22.60
C HIS A 185 34.68 4.97 22.96
N HIS A 186 34.49 5.88 22.00
CA HIS A 186 33.86 7.18 22.19
C HIS A 186 32.39 7.15 21.75
N ILE A 187 31.55 7.95 22.40
CA ILE A 187 30.12 8.03 22.04
C ILE A 187 30.01 8.62 20.64
N GLN A 188 29.56 7.81 19.68
CA GLN A 188 29.24 8.30 18.36
C GLN A 188 27.91 9.03 18.38
N TYR A 189 27.96 10.36 18.24
CA TYR A 189 26.79 11.21 18.10
C TYR A 189 26.17 11.03 16.71
N GLY A 190 24.86 10.84 16.66
CA GLY A 190 24.09 10.61 15.44
C GLY A 190 22.62 10.40 15.78
N ILE A 191 21.78 10.08 14.78
CA ILE A 191 20.33 9.87 14.95
C ILE A 191 19.98 8.83 16.03
N SER A 192 20.90 7.93 16.37
CA SER A 192 20.74 6.95 17.45
C SER A 192 21.02 7.53 18.86
N ASN A 193 21.86 8.56 18.98
CA ASN A 193 22.38 9.11 20.24
C ASN A 193 22.22 10.64 20.26
N THR A 194 20.98 11.12 20.18
CA THR A 194 20.64 12.55 20.32
C THR A 194 19.96 12.84 21.65
N ILE A 195 20.15 14.06 22.18
CA ILE A 195 19.48 14.53 23.41
C ILE A 195 17.95 14.58 23.21
N PHE A 196 17.51 14.94 22.01
CA PHE A 196 16.10 14.87 21.63
C PHE A 196 15.74 13.47 21.15
N LEU A 197 14.70 12.88 21.72
CA LEU A 197 14.18 11.60 21.28
C LEU A 197 13.56 11.75 19.89
N PHE A 198 14.06 10.97 18.93
CA PHE A 198 13.42 10.86 17.63
C PHE A 198 12.14 10.03 17.75
N ILE A 199 11.00 10.66 17.47
CA ILE A 199 9.71 9.96 17.44
C ILE A 199 9.65 9.12 16.17
N ARG A 200 9.68 7.80 16.33
CA ARG A 200 9.52 6.85 15.22
C ARG A 200 8.06 6.67 14.88
N ASP A 201 7.77 6.33 13.63
CA ASP A 201 6.41 6.04 13.17
C ASP A 201 5.74 4.94 14.02
N GLN A 202 6.51 3.93 14.42
CA GLN A 202 6.01 2.87 15.30
C GLN A 202 5.54 3.41 16.67
N SER A 203 6.26 4.38 17.23
CA SER A 203 5.89 5.03 18.49
C SER A 203 4.58 5.82 18.32
N MET A 204 4.41 6.51 17.19
CA MET A 204 3.14 7.19 16.86
C MET A 204 1.99 6.20 16.65
N HIS A 205 2.24 5.07 15.98
CA HIS A 205 1.22 4.03 15.82
C HIS A 205 0.76 3.46 17.16
N ASN A 206 1.69 3.20 18.08
CA ASN A 206 1.37 2.74 19.43
C ASN A 206 0.57 3.79 20.20
N TYR A 207 0.95 5.07 20.09
CA TYR A 207 0.20 6.19 20.68
C TYR A 207 -1.24 6.25 20.18
N TYR A 208 -1.47 6.18 18.87
CA TYR A 208 -2.82 6.17 18.31
C TYR A 208 -3.62 4.94 18.76
N ASN A 209 -2.99 3.77 18.83
CA ASN A 209 -3.67 2.54 19.28
C ASN A 209 -4.05 2.62 20.76
N TYR A 210 -3.19 3.19 21.60
CA TYR A 210 -3.50 3.43 23.02
C TYR A 210 -4.72 4.34 23.17
N ARG A 211 -4.84 5.36 22.33
CA ARG A 211 -6.00 6.27 22.34
C ARG A 211 -7.28 5.57 21.89
N GLN A 212 -7.22 4.69 20.89
CA GLN A 212 -8.36 3.84 20.54
C GLN A 212 -8.77 2.92 21.69
N ALA A 213 -7.81 2.31 22.40
CA ALA A 213 -8.10 1.48 23.56
C ALA A 213 -8.76 2.29 24.69
N TRP A 214 -8.31 3.53 24.89
CA TRP A 214 -8.90 4.45 25.85
C TRP A 214 -10.33 4.84 25.46
N ALA A 215 -10.56 5.14 24.18
CA ALA A 215 -11.90 5.38 23.65
C ALA A 215 -12.82 4.16 23.78
N ALA A 216 -12.31 2.94 23.62
CA ALA A 216 -13.09 1.73 23.83
C ALA A 216 -13.54 1.57 25.29
N MET A 217 -12.76 2.04 26.26
CA MET A 217 -13.11 1.95 27.69
C MET A 217 -14.00 3.09 28.17
N PHE A 218 -13.74 4.32 27.72
CA PHE A 218 -14.33 5.53 28.30
C PHE A 218 -14.99 6.46 27.27
N GLY A 219 -14.76 6.22 25.98
CA GLY A 219 -15.24 7.06 24.90
C GLY A 219 -16.70 6.79 24.54
N GLN A 220 -17.28 7.72 23.79
CA GLN A 220 -18.62 7.56 23.23
C GLN A 220 -18.61 6.46 22.16
N THR A 221 -19.62 5.59 22.19
CA THR A 221 -19.77 4.51 21.23
C THR A 221 -20.53 4.98 19.99
N LEU A 222 -19.97 4.73 18.81
CA LEU A 222 -20.59 4.96 17.51
C LEU A 222 -20.78 3.61 16.83
N VAL A 223 -22.04 3.29 16.51
CA VAL A 223 -22.42 2.00 15.94
C VAL A 223 -22.70 2.16 14.45
N PHE A 224 -22.04 1.34 13.64
CA PHE A 224 -22.34 1.19 12.22
C PHE A 224 -23.17 -0.08 12.01
N ASP A 225 -24.32 0.07 11.36
CA ASP A 225 -25.18 -1.06 10.96
C ASP A 225 -24.83 -1.50 9.54
N LEU A 226 -24.51 -2.78 9.37
CA LEU A 226 -24.05 -3.37 8.11
C LEU A 226 -24.97 -4.48 7.58
N ASP A 227 -26.26 -4.52 7.98
CA ASP A 227 -27.23 -5.50 7.44
C ASP A 227 -27.71 -5.20 6.00
N TYR A 228 -27.43 -4.00 5.48
CA TYR A 228 -27.89 -3.53 4.16
C TYR A 228 -27.11 -4.12 2.97
N GLU A 229 -26.29 -5.14 3.20
CA GLU A 229 -25.46 -5.77 2.16
C GLU A 229 -26.27 -6.22 0.94
N HIS A 230 -27.46 -6.78 1.19
CA HIS A 230 -28.35 -7.32 0.17
C HIS A 230 -29.00 -6.25 -0.72
N GLU A 231 -29.05 -4.99 -0.26
CA GLU A 231 -29.61 -3.87 -1.01
C GLU A 231 -28.56 -3.18 -1.89
N MET A 232 -27.27 -3.45 -1.66
CA MET A 232 -26.16 -2.80 -2.37
C MET A 232 -25.60 -3.65 -3.50
N SER A 233 -25.26 -3.00 -4.61
CA SER A 233 -24.48 -3.62 -5.67
C SER A 233 -23.03 -3.85 -5.23
N LYS A 234 -22.32 -4.77 -5.90
CA LYS A 234 -20.90 -5.06 -5.62
C LYS A 234 -20.00 -3.81 -5.61
N ARG A 235 -20.30 -2.82 -6.46
CA ARG A 235 -19.52 -1.57 -6.50
C ARG A 235 -19.82 -0.67 -5.29
N GLU A 236 -21.07 -0.60 -4.88
CA GLU A 236 -21.49 0.18 -3.70
C GLU A 236 -20.93 -0.46 -2.42
N LEU A 237 -20.89 -1.79 -2.35
CA LEU A 237 -20.26 -2.52 -1.25
C LEU A 237 -18.78 -2.18 -1.09
N ILE A 238 -18.02 -2.21 -2.19
CA ILE A 238 -16.60 -1.81 -2.17
C ILE A 238 -16.45 -0.37 -1.70
N ASN A 239 -17.28 0.54 -2.22
CA ASN A 239 -17.23 1.95 -1.80
C ASN A 239 -17.61 2.14 -0.32
N ALA A 240 -18.57 1.36 0.19
CA ALA A 240 -18.97 1.39 1.59
C ALA A 240 -17.83 0.87 2.48
N ALA A 241 -17.15 -0.21 2.09
CA ALA A 241 -15.97 -0.71 2.78
C ALA A 241 -14.85 0.35 2.82
N ASP A 242 -14.58 1.01 1.70
CA ASP A 242 -13.60 2.11 1.62
C ASP A 242 -13.97 3.26 2.56
N GLN A 243 -15.25 3.66 2.59
CA GLN A 243 -15.73 4.71 3.50
C GLN A 243 -15.61 4.33 4.98
N LEU A 244 -15.88 3.07 5.34
CA LEU A 244 -15.69 2.58 6.71
C LEU A 244 -14.20 2.59 7.09
N GLN A 245 -13.31 2.23 6.16
CA GLN A 245 -11.87 2.30 6.38
C GLN A 245 -11.39 3.75 6.56
N GLU A 246 -11.89 4.67 5.75
CA GLU A 246 -11.62 6.11 5.89
C GLU A 246 -12.14 6.67 7.22
N ALA A 247 -13.34 6.29 7.63
CA ALA A 247 -13.92 6.68 8.91
C ALA A 247 -13.07 6.18 10.09
N TYR A 248 -12.61 4.93 10.04
CA TYR A 248 -11.69 4.38 11.04
C TYR A 248 -10.35 5.14 11.08
N ALA A 249 -9.76 5.43 9.90
CA ALA A 249 -8.51 6.17 9.80
C ALA A 249 -8.63 7.61 10.33
N ALA A 250 -9.73 8.30 10.00
CA ALA A 250 -10.03 9.64 10.49
C ALA A 250 -10.25 9.65 12.01
N ASN A 251 -10.99 8.67 12.53
CA ASN A 251 -11.21 8.53 13.97
C ASN A 251 -9.88 8.31 14.73
N ARG A 252 -9.01 7.44 14.22
CA ARG A 252 -7.69 7.17 14.82
C ARG A 252 -6.80 8.40 14.92
N ALA A 253 -6.92 9.33 13.96
CA ALA A 253 -6.15 10.58 13.94
C ALA A 253 -6.81 11.71 14.76
N ASN A 254 -8.08 11.57 15.15
CA ASN A 254 -8.81 12.58 15.94
C ASN A 254 -8.16 12.76 17.32
N LEU A 255 -8.35 13.92 17.97
CA LEU A 255 -7.90 14.26 19.33
C LEU A 255 -8.73 13.62 20.45
N ASP A 256 -9.95 13.20 20.14
CA ASP A 256 -10.78 12.38 21.02
C ASP A 256 -11.51 11.33 20.17
N PRO A 257 -11.01 10.08 20.11
CA PRO A 257 -11.59 9.08 19.25
C PRO A 257 -12.85 8.47 19.85
N PHE A 258 -13.75 8.03 18.98
CA PHE A 258 -14.94 7.27 19.33
C PHE A 258 -14.63 5.77 19.41
N ASN A 259 -15.39 5.05 20.23
CA ASN A 259 -15.45 3.59 20.18
C ASN A 259 -16.30 3.17 18.97
N LEU A 260 -15.66 2.66 17.92
CA LEU A 260 -16.37 2.22 16.71
C LEU A 260 -16.79 0.76 16.85
N VAL A 261 -18.08 0.51 16.74
CA VAL A 261 -18.67 -0.84 16.77
C VAL A 261 -19.33 -1.11 15.43
N PHE A 262 -18.87 -2.15 14.74
CA PHE A 262 -19.48 -2.62 13.50
C PHE A 262 -20.43 -3.77 13.83
N CYS A 263 -21.72 -3.52 13.67
CA CYS A 263 -22.77 -4.49 13.95
C CYS A 263 -23.15 -5.25 12.68
N ASN A 264 -23.65 -6.47 12.89
CA ASN A 264 -24.26 -7.29 11.85
C ASN A 264 -23.35 -7.65 10.66
N VAL A 265 -22.03 -7.70 10.90
CA VAL A 265 -21.04 -8.21 9.94
C VAL A 265 -21.16 -9.73 9.88
N LYS A 266 -21.62 -10.26 8.73
CA LYS A 266 -21.73 -11.70 8.50
C LYS A 266 -20.37 -12.27 8.08
N LYS A 267 -20.02 -13.44 8.59
CA LYS A 267 -18.79 -14.15 8.18
C LYS A 267 -18.91 -14.56 6.71
N GLY A 268 -17.96 -14.19 5.87
CA GLY A 268 -18.05 -14.38 4.41
C GLY A 268 -18.95 -13.38 3.69
N SER A 269 -19.31 -12.26 4.34
CA SER A 269 -19.95 -11.12 3.66
C SER A 269 -19.03 -10.53 2.60
N GLN A 270 -19.60 -9.82 1.62
CA GLN A 270 -18.88 -9.10 0.57
C GLN A 270 -18.11 -7.87 1.08
N TYR A 271 -18.14 -7.60 2.39
CA TYR A 271 -17.27 -6.61 3.05
C TYR A 271 -15.87 -7.16 3.39
N GLU A 272 -15.65 -8.48 3.28
CA GLU A 272 -14.38 -9.16 3.60
C GLU A 272 -13.34 -9.09 2.46
#